data_AF-A0A7V5S704-F1
#
_entry.id   AF-A0A7V5S704-F1
#
_cell.length_a   1.000
_cell.length_b   1.000
_cell.length_c   1.000
_cell.angle_alpha   90.00
_cell.angle_beta   90.00
_cell.angle_gamma   90.00
#
_symmetry.space_group_name_H-M   'P 1'
#
loop_
_entity.id
_entity.type
_entity.pdbx_description
1 polymer ?
#
loop_
_entity_poly.entity_id
_entity_poly.type
_entity_poly.pdbx_seq_one_letter_code
_entity_poly.pdbx_strand_id
1 'polypeptide(L)'
;LKLLREGQIIINIDHHHRDNPRFGHINFVKEAASTTQLLYELAPHLGVTITPQIATCLYTGIVADTDSFRNSNVTREVLEMAAQLLSYGVDTRQIAINLYERRSLSELQLLGYVLQNAQISDGIIWSAIPKSVFHKTNTSVTDTERLVEELRSVAGIEVAVLFKELDNGKIKVSLRSKGRATVNSVARIFGGGGHEQAAGCVIPGELSEVQERVLAELQRHLSRTL
;
A
#
# COMPACT_ATOMS: atom_id res chain seq x y z
N LEU A 1 3.55 3.12 21.62
CA LEU A 1 4.22 1.80 21.69
C LEU A 1 4.87 1.62 23.07
N LYS A 2 4.08 1.25 24.09
CA LYS A 2 4.55 0.88 25.45
C LYS A 2 4.59 -0.66 25.59
N LEU A 3 5.05 -1.36 24.55
CA LEU A 3 5.12 -2.83 24.55
C LEU A 3 6.49 -3.37 24.97
N LEU A 4 7.50 -2.50 25.02
CA LEU A 4 8.87 -2.88 25.32
C LEU A 4 9.21 -2.46 26.76
N ARG A 5 9.57 -3.45 27.59
CA ARG A 5 10.07 -3.20 28.95
C ARG A 5 11.58 -2.99 28.90
N GLU A 6 12.12 -2.19 29.81
CA GLU A 6 13.58 -2.09 29.99
C GLU A 6 14.20 -3.49 30.18
N GLY A 7 15.34 -3.72 29.52
CA GLY A 7 16.09 -4.98 29.62
C GLY A 7 15.68 -6.11 28.66
N GLN A 8 14.70 -5.91 27.78
CA GLN A 8 14.35 -6.93 26.77
C GLN A 8 15.26 -6.87 25.53
N ILE A 9 15.73 -8.03 25.06
CA ILE A 9 16.37 -8.15 23.74
C ILE A 9 15.29 -8.00 22.67
N ILE A 10 15.54 -7.13 21.70
CA ILE A 10 14.65 -6.83 20.57
C ILE A 10 15.28 -7.42 19.32
N ILE A 11 14.53 -8.27 18.61
CA ILE A 11 14.90 -8.80 17.31
C ILE A 11 14.02 -8.13 16.26
N ASN A 12 14.64 -7.49 15.27
CA ASN A 12 13.99 -6.83 14.15
C ASN A 12 14.17 -7.71 12.89
N ILE A 13 13.06 -8.21 12.35
CA ILE A 13 13.01 -9.01 11.12
C ILE A 13 12.14 -8.24 10.13
N ASP A 14 12.74 -7.73 9.06
CA ASP A 14 12.02 -6.87 8.11
C ASP A 14 12.63 -6.90 6.71
N HIS A 15 11.79 -6.72 5.68
CA HIS A 15 12.23 -6.73 4.28
C HIS A 15 12.54 -5.33 3.71
N HIS A 16 12.17 -4.26 4.42
CA HIS A 16 12.38 -2.87 4.00
C HIS A 16 13.83 -2.40 4.20
N HIS A 17 14.79 -3.01 3.51
CA HIS A 17 16.22 -2.81 3.77
C HIS A 17 16.75 -1.37 3.65
N ARG A 18 16.10 -0.52 2.85
CA ARG A 18 16.52 0.88 2.62
C ARG A 18 16.02 1.85 3.70
N ASP A 19 14.77 1.68 4.13
CA ASP A 19 14.08 2.62 5.02
C ASP A 19 14.05 2.15 6.49
N ASN A 20 14.42 0.90 6.77
CA ASN A 20 14.42 0.36 8.13
C ASN A 20 15.59 0.92 8.96
N PRO A 21 15.34 1.54 10.13
CA PRO A 21 16.37 2.18 10.95
C PRO A 21 17.21 1.20 11.78
N ARG A 22 16.99 -0.12 11.64
CA ARG A 22 17.70 -1.19 12.36
C ARG A 22 17.64 -1.02 13.88
N PHE A 23 16.44 -0.77 14.39
CA PHE A 23 16.17 -0.44 15.79
C PHE A 23 16.30 -1.63 16.76
N GLY A 24 16.50 -2.85 16.27
CA GLY A 24 16.66 -4.03 17.10
C GLY A 24 18.05 -4.12 17.74
N HIS A 25 18.17 -4.90 18.80
CA HIS A 25 19.47 -5.37 19.29
C HIS A 25 20.08 -6.39 18.32
N ILE A 26 19.22 -7.20 17.68
CA ILE A 26 19.55 -8.08 16.57
C ILE A 26 18.70 -7.65 15.37
N ASN A 27 19.31 -7.45 14.21
CA ASN A 27 18.63 -6.98 13.01
C ASN A 27 18.85 -7.97 11.85
N PHE A 28 17.81 -8.73 11.50
CA PHE A 28 17.74 -9.52 10.29
C PHE A 28 16.92 -8.77 9.25
N VAL A 29 17.54 -7.78 8.62
CA VAL A 29 16.89 -6.92 7.63
C VAL A 29 17.59 -7.07 6.28
N LYS A 30 16.88 -7.65 5.31
CA LYS A 30 17.38 -7.94 3.96
C LYS A 30 16.32 -7.67 2.91
N GLU A 31 16.74 -7.43 1.68
CA GLU A 31 15.82 -7.31 0.55
C GLU A 31 15.10 -8.64 0.29
N ALA A 32 13.77 -8.62 0.27
CA ALA A 32 12.91 -9.76 -0.01
C ALA A 32 11.52 -9.24 -0.46
N ALA A 33 10.70 -10.12 -1.03
CA ALA A 33 9.37 -9.74 -1.48
C ALA A 33 8.36 -9.52 -0.34
N SER A 34 8.62 -10.11 0.84
CA SER A 34 7.81 -9.95 2.04
C SER A 34 8.58 -10.33 3.29
N THR A 35 8.15 -9.88 4.46
CA THR A 35 8.68 -10.37 5.73
C THR A 35 8.34 -11.85 5.94
N THR A 36 7.23 -12.35 5.39
CA THR A 36 6.89 -13.77 5.41
C THR A 36 7.87 -14.65 4.64
N GLN A 37 8.48 -14.13 3.57
CA GLN A 37 9.57 -14.83 2.88
C GLN A 37 10.77 -15.02 3.82
N LEU A 38 11.14 -13.97 4.56
CA LEU A 38 12.22 -14.04 5.55
C LEU A 38 11.95 -15.10 6.63
N LEU A 39 10.70 -15.15 7.12
CA LEU A 39 10.29 -16.11 8.15
C LEU A 39 10.28 -17.55 7.62
N TYR A 40 9.85 -17.76 6.37
CA TYR A 40 9.91 -19.07 5.71
C TYR A 40 11.35 -19.57 5.59
N GLU A 41 12.26 -18.71 5.15
CA GLU A 41 13.68 -19.04 5.02
C GLU A 41 14.36 -19.29 6.38
N LEU A 42 13.96 -18.58 7.43
CA LEU A 42 14.48 -18.77 8.79
C LEU A 42 13.94 -20.00 9.50
N ALA A 43 12.72 -20.45 9.19
CA ALA A 43 12.04 -21.56 9.86
C ALA A 43 12.93 -22.81 10.08
N PRO A 44 13.62 -23.36 9.06
CA PRO A 44 14.48 -24.53 9.25
C PRO A 44 15.68 -24.26 10.17
N HIS A 45 16.26 -23.05 10.13
CA HIS A 45 17.38 -22.67 10.99
C HIS A 45 16.98 -22.51 12.46
N LEU A 46 15.71 -22.24 12.71
CA LEU A 46 15.13 -22.13 14.05
C LEU A 46 14.52 -23.45 14.56
N GLY A 47 14.63 -24.53 13.78
CA GLY A 47 13.99 -25.81 14.11
C GLY A 47 12.46 -25.76 14.08
N VAL A 48 11.88 -24.77 13.39
CA VAL A 48 10.42 -24.62 13.27
C VAL A 48 9.92 -25.53 12.16
N THR A 49 9.04 -26.46 12.52
CA THR A 49 8.29 -27.26 11.54
C THR A 49 7.10 -26.45 11.04
N ILE A 50 7.00 -26.27 9.72
CA ILE A 50 5.87 -25.57 9.10
C ILE A 50 4.62 -26.44 9.21
N THR A 51 3.64 -25.95 9.98
CA THR A 51 2.31 -26.54 10.07
C THR A 51 1.37 -25.95 9.01
N PRO A 52 0.21 -26.57 8.74
CA PRO A 52 -0.80 -25.97 7.85
C PRO A 52 -1.20 -24.54 8.23
N GLN A 53 -1.26 -24.24 9.54
CA GLN A 53 -1.58 -22.90 10.04
C GLN A 53 -0.45 -21.91 9.76
N ILE A 54 0.80 -22.31 10.01
CA ILE A 54 1.98 -21.48 9.68
C ILE A 54 2.03 -21.25 8.16
N ALA A 55 1.81 -22.30 7.36
CA ALA A 55 1.81 -22.20 5.91
C ALA A 55 0.74 -21.23 5.40
N THR A 56 -0.47 -21.29 5.96
CA THR A 56 -1.56 -20.35 5.66
C THR A 56 -1.16 -18.90 5.95
N CYS A 57 -0.53 -18.64 7.10
CA CYS A 57 -0.05 -17.29 7.45
C CYS A 57 1.06 -16.81 6.50
N LEU A 58 2.06 -17.66 6.23
CA LEU A 58 3.16 -17.34 5.31
C LEU A 58 2.66 -17.08 3.89
N TYR A 59 1.73 -17.90 3.40
CA TYR A 59 1.13 -17.76 2.09
C TYR A 59 0.28 -16.48 1.99
N THR A 60 -0.51 -16.19 3.03
CA THR A 60 -1.31 -14.96 3.08
C THR A 60 -0.42 -13.71 3.00
N GLY A 61 0.68 -13.67 3.74
CA GLY A 61 1.60 -12.54 3.73
C GLY A 61 2.31 -12.34 2.38
N ILE A 62 2.81 -13.42 1.77
CA ILE A 62 3.48 -13.29 0.47
C ILE A 62 2.50 -12.87 -0.63
N VAL A 63 1.26 -13.37 -0.61
CA VAL A 63 0.20 -12.93 -1.54
C VAL A 63 -0.12 -11.44 -1.35
N ALA A 64 -0.25 -10.97 -0.12
CA ALA A 64 -0.56 -9.57 0.16
C ALA A 64 0.57 -8.63 -0.29
N ASP A 65 1.82 -8.89 0.10
CA ASP A 65 2.97 -8.02 -0.19
C ASP A 65 3.40 -8.05 -1.66
N THR A 66 3.08 -9.12 -2.40
CA THR A 66 3.36 -9.22 -3.85
C THR A 66 2.22 -8.70 -4.73
N ASP A 67 1.17 -8.14 -4.12
CA ASP A 67 -0.07 -7.75 -4.80
C ASP A 67 -0.68 -8.91 -5.63
N SER A 68 -0.80 -10.09 -5.01
CA SER A 68 -1.15 -11.35 -5.67
C SER A 68 -0.21 -11.71 -6.83
N PHE A 69 1.09 -11.63 -6.56
CA PHE A 69 2.16 -11.96 -7.51
C PHE A 69 2.19 -11.08 -8.77
N ARG A 70 1.79 -9.81 -8.67
CA ARG A 70 1.74 -8.86 -9.81
C ARG A 70 2.86 -7.83 -9.83
N ASN A 71 3.55 -7.62 -8.71
CA ASN A 71 4.56 -6.57 -8.63
C ASN A 71 5.97 -7.06 -9.05
N SER A 72 6.90 -6.11 -9.19
CA SER A 72 8.27 -6.37 -9.68
C SER A 72 9.13 -7.20 -8.73
N ASN A 73 8.69 -7.39 -7.49
CA ASN A 73 9.48 -8.10 -6.46
C ASN A 73 9.21 -9.61 -6.48
N VAL A 74 8.34 -10.09 -7.38
CA VAL A 74 8.06 -11.52 -7.57
C VAL A 74 9.23 -12.16 -8.30
N THR A 75 9.99 -12.98 -7.57
CA THR A 75 11.11 -13.76 -8.13
C THR A 75 10.72 -15.22 -8.29
N ARG A 76 11.63 -16.00 -8.88
CA ARG A 76 11.49 -17.47 -8.96
C ARG A 76 11.32 -18.09 -7.58
N GLU A 77 12.12 -17.66 -6.62
CA GLU A 77 12.15 -18.18 -5.25
C GLU A 77 10.82 -17.91 -4.52
N VAL A 78 10.20 -16.76 -4.78
CA VAL A 78 8.88 -16.41 -4.25
C VAL A 78 7.80 -17.38 -4.74
N LEU A 79 7.82 -17.71 -6.03
CA LEU A 79 6.86 -18.64 -6.62
C LEU A 79 7.10 -20.08 -6.18
N GLU A 80 8.37 -20.49 -6.04
CA GLU A 80 8.74 -21.80 -5.49
C GLU A 80 8.30 -21.92 -4.02
N MET A 81 8.53 -20.90 -3.20
CA MET A 81 8.01 -20.82 -1.83
C MET A 81 6.49 -20.95 -1.81
N ALA A 82 5.77 -20.18 -2.63
CA ALA A 82 4.31 -20.25 -2.68
C ALA A 82 3.82 -21.65 -3.05
N ALA A 83 4.42 -22.28 -4.07
CA ALA A 83 4.09 -23.65 -4.46
C ALA A 83 4.35 -24.66 -3.34
N GLN A 84 5.47 -24.52 -2.61
CA GLN A 84 5.79 -25.38 -1.48
C GLN A 84 4.80 -25.19 -0.32
N LEU A 85 4.34 -23.97 -0.07
CA LEU A 85 3.33 -23.71 0.97
C LEU A 85 1.98 -24.35 0.64
N LEU A 86 1.61 -24.44 -0.64
CA LEU A 86 0.38 -25.13 -1.07
C LEU A 86 0.39 -26.61 -0.69
N SER A 87 1.56 -27.27 -0.64
CA SER A 87 1.66 -28.68 -0.25
C SER A 87 1.24 -28.94 1.20
N TYR A 88 1.11 -27.90 2.03
CA TYR A 88 0.63 -27.98 3.42
C TYR A 88 -0.90 -27.82 3.55
N GLY A 89 -1.63 -27.76 2.43
CA GLY A 89 -3.10 -27.67 2.42
C GLY A 89 -3.64 -26.26 2.57
N VAL A 90 -2.90 -25.25 2.11
CA VAL A 90 -3.36 -23.85 2.10
C VAL A 90 -4.59 -23.69 1.20
N ASP A 91 -5.68 -23.19 1.78
CA ASP A 91 -6.89 -22.83 1.03
C ASP A 91 -6.75 -21.42 0.43
N THR A 92 -6.26 -21.37 -0.80
CA THR A 92 -6.04 -20.11 -1.53
C THR A 92 -7.33 -19.35 -1.80
N ARG A 93 -8.45 -20.06 -1.96
CA ARG A 93 -9.76 -19.45 -2.19
C ARG A 93 -10.24 -18.76 -0.93
N GLN A 94 -10.14 -19.41 0.22
CA GLN A 94 -10.56 -18.81 1.48
C GLN A 94 -9.68 -17.61 1.86
N ILE A 95 -8.38 -17.66 1.54
CA ILE A 95 -7.46 -16.52 1.67
C ILE A 95 -7.90 -15.37 0.75
N ALA A 96 -8.15 -15.64 -0.53
CA ALA A 96 -8.58 -14.63 -1.50
C ALA A 96 -9.90 -13.96 -1.08
N ILE A 97 -10.88 -14.75 -0.63
CA ILE A 97 -12.14 -14.24 -0.09
C ILE A 97 -11.85 -13.26 1.05
N ASN A 98 -11.02 -13.67 2.01
CA ASN A 98 -10.73 -12.85 3.19
C ASN A 98 -9.93 -11.59 2.88
N LEU A 99 -9.01 -11.64 1.90
CA LEU A 99 -8.17 -10.51 1.53
C LEU A 99 -8.85 -9.52 0.59
N TYR A 100 -9.70 -10.01 -0.32
CA TYR A 100 -10.15 -9.23 -1.49
C TYR A 100 -11.67 -9.18 -1.66
N GLU A 101 -12.41 -10.18 -1.19
CA GLU A 101 -13.86 -10.32 -1.43
C GLU A 101 -14.71 -10.00 -0.19
N ARG A 102 -14.28 -9.01 0.61
CA ARG A 102 -14.97 -8.60 1.85
C ARG A 102 -15.36 -7.12 1.91
N ARG A 103 -15.35 -6.43 0.76
CA ARG A 103 -15.88 -5.06 0.67
C ARG A 103 -17.39 -5.05 0.97
N SER A 104 -17.80 -4.10 1.80
CA SER A 104 -19.20 -3.76 2.05
C SER A 104 -19.85 -3.09 0.84
N LEU A 105 -21.18 -3.08 0.80
CA LEU A 105 -21.92 -2.34 -0.23
C LEU A 105 -21.61 -0.83 -0.19
N SER A 106 -21.44 -0.27 1.01
CA SER A 106 -21.03 1.13 1.21
C SER A 106 -19.68 1.45 0.57
N GLU A 107 -18.68 0.57 0.74
CA GLU A 107 -17.39 0.70 0.05
C GLU A 107 -17.52 0.61 -1.47
N LEU A 108 -18.39 -0.26 -2.00
CA LEU A 108 -18.65 -0.35 -3.43
C LEU A 108 -19.33 0.93 -3.97
N GLN A 109 -20.25 1.52 -3.22
CA GLN A 109 -20.88 2.80 -3.58
C GLN A 109 -19.87 3.94 -3.58
N LEU A 110 -18.97 3.98 -2.58
CA LEU A 110 -17.88 4.94 -2.52
C LEU A 110 -16.93 4.79 -3.71
N LEU A 111 -16.55 3.56 -4.05
CA LEU A 111 -15.77 3.26 -5.26
C LEU A 111 -16.49 3.77 -6.52
N GLY A 112 -17.78 3.49 -6.65
CA GLY A 112 -18.59 3.99 -7.77
C GLY A 112 -18.53 5.52 -7.91
N TYR A 113 -18.62 6.25 -6.79
CA TYR A 113 -18.45 7.70 -6.77
C TYR A 113 -17.04 8.12 -7.24
N VAL A 114 -15.98 7.49 -6.72
CA VAL A 114 -14.59 7.79 -7.09
C VAL A 114 -14.35 7.58 -8.59
N LEU A 115 -14.86 6.48 -9.15
CA LEU A 115 -14.71 6.18 -10.57
C LEU A 115 -15.50 7.15 -11.45
N GLN A 116 -16.73 7.49 -11.06
CA GLN A 116 -17.58 8.41 -11.80
C GLN A 116 -17.04 9.85 -11.84
N ASN A 117 -16.32 10.27 -10.79
CA ASN A 117 -15.79 11.63 -10.65
C ASN A 117 -14.29 11.72 -10.96
N ALA A 118 -13.70 10.65 -11.52
CA ALA A 118 -12.32 10.66 -11.94
C ALA A 118 -12.09 11.64 -13.09
N GLN A 119 -11.00 12.39 -13.01
CA GLN A 119 -10.52 13.32 -14.02
C GLN A 119 -9.12 12.90 -14.45
N ILE A 120 -8.77 13.18 -15.71
CA ILE A 120 -7.48 12.81 -16.29
C ILE A 120 -6.90 13.96 -17.10
N SER A 121 -5.62 14.26 -16.91
CA SER A 121 -4.84 15.22 -17.69
C SER A 121 -3.35 14.89 -17.58
N ASP A 122 -2.62 15.01 -18.68
CA ASP A 122 -1.14 14.93 -18.71
C ASP A 122 -0.55 13.69 -18.03
N GLY A 123 -1.21 12.53 -18.20
CA GLY A 123 -0.78 11.28 -17.56
C GLY A 123 -1.06 11.20 -16.05
N ILE A 124 -1.81 12.14 -15.49
CA ILE A 124 -2.29 12.12 -14.10
C ILE A 124 -3.79 11.84 -14.12
N ILE A 125 -4.23 10.85 -13.35
CA ILE A 125 -5.65 10.63 -13.03
C ILE A 125 -5.89 10.96 -11.56
N TRP A 126 -7.01 11.63 -11.27
CA TRP A 126 -7.38 11.92 -9.88
C TRP A 126 -8.87 11.88 -9.65
N SER A 127 -9.25 11.67 -8.39
CA SER A 127 -10.60 11.93 -7.89
C SER A 127 -10.51 12.58 -6.52
N ALA A 128 -11.57 13.24 -6.11
CA ALA A 128 -11.72 13.81 -4.78
C ALA A 128 -12.93 13.20 -4.08
N ILE A 129 -12.84 13.03 -2.75
CA ILE A 129 -13.93 12.57 -1.90
C ILE A 129 -14.23 13.68 -0.89
N PRO A 130 -15.23 14.53 -1.15
CA PRO A 130 -15.73 15.49 -0.19
C PRO A 130 -16.31 14.81 1.06
N LYS A 131 -16.34 15.52 2.17
CA LYS A 131 -16.89 15.02 3.45
C LYS A 131 -18.34 14.54 3.32
N SER A 132 -19.14 15.23 2.51
CA SER A 132 -20.54 14.88 2.26
C SER A 132 -20.72 13.48 1.64
N VAL A 133 -19.73 12.99 0.89
CA VAL A 133 -19.77 11.67 0.25
C VAL A 133 -19.54 10.56 1.26
N PHE A 134 -18.63 10.75 2.22
CA PHE A 134 -18.44 9.82 3.34
C PHE A 134 -19.75 9.66 4.12
N HIS A 135 -20.43 10.78 4.43
CA HIS A 135 -21.75 10.75 5.08
C HIS A 135 -22.80 10.03 4.22
N LYS A 136 -22.87 10.33 2.92
CA LYS A 136 -23.87 9.74 2.01
C LYS A 136 -23.72 8.23 1.85
N THR A 137 -22.48 7.73 1.86
CA THR A 137 -22.18 6.30 1.66
C THR A 137 -22.06 5.53 2.98
N ASN A 138 -22.13 6.24 4.13
CA ASN A 138 -21.85 5.69 5.46
C ASN A 138 -20.46 5.02 5.51
N THR A 139 -19.45 5.74 5.01
CA THR A 139 -18.06 5.32 5.00
C THR A 139 -17.17 6.36 5.68
N SER A 140 -15.90 6.04 5.81
CA SER A 140 -14.86 6.83 6.44
C SER A 140 -13.58 6.78 5.62
N VAL A 141 -12.57 7.53 6.05
CA VAL A 141 -11.27 7.59 5.37
C VAL A 141 -10.57 6.23 5.35
N THR A 142 -10.81 5.35 6.31
CA THR A 142 -10.23 3.99 6.32
C THR A 142 -10.78 3.12 5.21
N ASP A 143 -12.03 3.36 4.79
CA ASP A 143 -12.72 2.63 3.72
C ASP A 143 -12.26 3.06 2.32
N THR A 144 -11.32 4.01 2.25
CA THR A 144 -10.68 4.44 0.99
C THR A 144 -9.45 3.62 0.64
N GLU A 145 -9.14 2.61 1.44
CA GLU A 145 -8.04 1.69 1.16
C GLU A 145 -8.24 1.04 -0.22
N ARG A 146 -7.17 1.00 -1.02
CA ARG A 146 -7.16 0.47 -2.40
C ARG A 146 -7.88 1.30 -3.48
N LEU A 147 -8.60 2.37 -3.14
CA LEU A 147 -9.35 3.14 -4.16
C LEU A 147 -8.44 3.91 -5.14
N VAL A 148 -7.26 4.34 -4.70
CA VAL A 148 -6.30 5.03 -5.59
C VAL A 148 -5.65 4.04 -6.58
N GLU A 149 -5.54 2.78 -6.20
CA GLU A 149 -5.06 1.68 -7.05
C GLU A 149 -6.05 1.38 -8.18
N GLU A 150 -7.36 1.49 -7.93
CA GLU A 150 -8.39 1.37 -8.96
C GLU A 150 -8.23 2.48 -10.02
N LEU A 151 -7.97 3.72 -9.61
CA LEU A 151 -7.66 4.82 -10.55
C LEU A 151 -6.38 4.54 -11.35
N ARG A 152 -5.34 4.00 -10.70
CA ARG A 152 -4.06 3.66 -11.36
C ARG A 152 -4.22 2.61 -12.45
N SER A 153 -5.27 1.80 -12.43
CA SER A 153 -5.51 0.76 -13.44
C SER A 153 -5.69 1.29 -14.87
N VAL A 154 -6.10 2.56 -15.02
CA VAL A 154 -6.37 3.19 -16.32
C VAL A 154 -5.13 3.16 -17.22
N ALA A 155 -5.29 2.79 -18.48
CA ALA A 155 -4.20 2.76 -19.46
C ALA A 155 -3.70 4.18 -19.78
N GLY A 156 -2.40 4.34 -20.07
CA GLY A 156 -1.81 5.62 -20.51
C GLY A 156 -1.49 6.63 -19.41
N ILE A 157 -1.94 6.42 -18.16
CA ILE A 157 -1.55 7.25 -17.01
C ILE A 157 -0.20 6.82 -16.42
N GLU A 158 0.49 7.76 -15.80
CA GLU A 158 1.68 7.55 -14.97
C GLU A 158 1.38 7.67 -13.47
N VAL A 159 0.54 8.61 -13.05
CA VAL A 159 0.25 8.91 -11.64
C VAL A 159 -1.26 8.88 -11.36
N ALA A 160 -1.64 8.28 -10.24
CA ALA A 160 -2.99 8.33 -9.69
C ALA A 160 -3.02 9.06 -8.34
N VAL A 161 -4.03 9.90 -8.14
CA VAL A 161 -4.19 10.72 -6.93
C VAL A 161 -5.60 10.57 -6.36
N LEU A 162 -5.71 10.42 -5.05
CA LEU A 162 -6.99 10.46 -4.35
C LEU A 162 -6.96 11.49 -3.23
N PHE A 163 -7.78 12.53 -3.37
CA PHE A 163 -7.96 13.59 -2.38
C PHE A 163 -9.13 13.24 -1.46
N LYS A 164 -8.94 13.38 -0.15
CA LYS A 164 -9.93 13.00 0.86
C LYS A 164 -10.09 14.12 1.88
N GLU A 165 -11.25 14.73 1.90
CA GLU A 165 -11.55 15.80 2.85
C GLU A 165 -11.76 15.21 4.25
N LEU A 166 -11.02 15.74 5.24
CA LEU A 166 -11.09 15.33 6.64
C LEU A 166 -11.95 16.33 7.43
N ASP A 167 -12.48 15.87 8.57
CA ASP A 167 -13.32 16.68 9.46
C ASP A 167 -12.64 17.94 10.05
N ASN A 168 -11.31 18.01 9.99
CA ASN A 168 -10.49 19.05 10.62
C ASN A 168 -9.98 20.12 9.64
N GLY A 169 -10.64 20.29 8.49
CA GLY A 169 -10.25 21.29 7.48
C GLY A 169 -8.91 20.95 6.79
N LYS A 170 -8.59 19.66 6.70
CA LYS A 170 -7.40 19.15 6.03
C LYS A 170 -7.78 18.13 4.97
N ILE A 171 -6.93 17.99 3.97
CA ILE A 171 -7.09 17.05 2.89
C ILE A 171 -5.99 15.98 2.99
N LYS A 172 -6.39 14.72 3.11
CA LYS A 172 -5.47 13.59 3.00
C LYS A 172 -5.31 13.24 1.52
N VAL A 173 -4.08 13.23 1.05
CA VAL A 173 -3.74 12.94 -0.34
C VAL A 173 -3.02 11.59 -0.39
N SER A 174 -3.49 10.71 -1.27
CA SER A 174 -2.82 9.44 -1.58
C SER A 174 -2.33 9.47 -3.02
N LEU A 175 -1.06 9.11 -3.21
CA LEU A 175 -0.35 9.14 -4.49
C LEU A 175 0.12 7.73 -4.84
N ARG A 176 -0.07 7.34 -6.11
CA ARG A 176 0.49 6.12 -6.68
C ARG A 176 1.07 6.39 -8.05
N SER A 177 2.17 5.73 -8.42
CA SER A 177 2.68 5.76 -9.80
C SER A 177 2.80 4.37 -10.41
N LYS A 178 2.99 4.32 -11.73
CA LYS A 178 3.31 3.10 -12.49
C LYS A 178 4.81 2.81 -12.59
N GLY A 179 5.65 3.71 -12.09
CA GLY A 179 7.05 3.41 -11.81
C GLY A 179 8.03 4.50 -12.20
N ARG A 180 7.74 5.30 -13.24
CA ARG A 180 8.65 6.36 -13.68
C ARG A 180 8.62 7.54 -12.73
N ALA A 181 7.44 7.89 -12.24
CA ALA A 181 7.30 9.01 -11.30
C ALA A 181 7.59 8.59 -9.85
N THR A 182 8.59 9.23 -9.23
CA THR A 182 8.87 9.15 -7.80
C THR A 182 7.91 10.04 -7.01
N VAL A 183 6.76 9.51 -6.57
CA VAL A 183 5.70 10.30 -5.91
C VAL A 183 6.00 10.66 -4.45
N ASN A 184 6.94 9.98 -3.78
CA ASN A 184 7.33 10.36 -2.42
C ASN A 184 8.09 11.68 -2.36
N SER A 185 8.85 12.08 -3.39
CA SER A 185 9.50 13.38 -3.43
C SER A 185 8.46 14.50 -3.45
N VAL A 186 7.39 14.32 -4.23
CA VAL A 186 6.25 15.25 -4.25
C VAL A 186 5.54 15.27 -2.90
N ALA A 187 5.25 14.11 -2.30
CA ALA A 187 4.63 14.05 -0.99
C ALA A 187 5.43 14.80 0.10
N ARG A 188 6.77 14.71 0.07
CA ARG A 188 7.66 15.39 1.04
C ARG A 188 7.59 16.91 0.96
N ILE A 189 7.35 17.49 -0.22
CA ILE A 189 7.15 18.94 -0.39
C ILE A 189 5.95 19.41 0.45
N PHE A 190 4.94 18.56 0.60
CA PHE A 190 3.74 18.81 1.38
C PHE A 190 3.81 18.23 2.82
N GLY A 191 5.02 17.97 3.33
CA GLY A 191 5.23 17.43 4.68
C GLY A 191 4.80 15.97 4.86
N GLY A 192 4.61 15.23 3.77
CA GLY A 192 4.28 13.80 3.78
C GLY A 192 5.49 12.89 3.54
N GLY A 193 5.22 11.67 3.09
CA GLY A 193 6.24 10.66 2.82
C GLY A 193 5.68 9.36 2.26
N GLY A 194 6.54 8.33 2.19
CA GLY A 194 6.23 7.01 1.65
C GLY A 194 7.30 6.50 0.70
N HIS A 195 6.95 5.47 -0.06
CA HIS A 195 7.81 4.83 -1.06
C HIS A 195 7.76 5.55 -2.40
N GLU A 196 8.74 5.30 -3.26
CA GLU A 196 8.88 5.95 -4.56
C GLU A 196 7.61 5.86 -5.41
N GLN A 197 6.91 4.71 -5.44
CA GLN A 197 5.65 4.57 -6.20
C GLN A 197 4.37 4.70 -5.35
N ALA A 198 4.48 4.90 -4.04
CA ALA A 198 3.33 4.93 -3.13
C ALA A 198 3.58 5.84 -1.94
N ALA A 199 2.95 7.02 -1.95
CA ALA A 199 3.17 8.06 -0.94
C ALA A 199 1.87 8.75 -0.53
N GLY A 200 1.95 9.59 0.50
CA GLY A 200 0.82 10.42 0.91
C GLY A 200 1.23 11.58 1.81
N CYS A 201 0.35 12.56 1.90
CA CYS A 201 0.50 13.75 2.75
C CYS A 201 -0.86 14.20 3.29
N VAL A 202 -0.84 15.09 4.28
CA VAL A 202 -2.04 15.72 4.84
C VAL A 202 -1.84 17.23 4.81
N ILE A 203 -2.67 17.93 4.05
CA ILE A 203 -2.49 19.34 3.74
C ILE A 203 -3.67 20.14 4.31
N PRO A 204 -3.44 21.18 5.11
CA PRO A 204 -4.52 22.08 5.54
C PRO A 204 -5.00 22.94 4.36
N GLY A 205 -6.31 23.19 4.29
CA GLY A 205 -6.92 24.04 3.27
C GLY A 205 -8.16 23.42 2.62
N GLU A 206 -8.74 24.18 1.71
CA GLU A 206 -9.92 23.78 0.95
C GLU A 206 -9.56 22.73 -0.12
N LEU A 207 -10.52 21.84 -0.41
CA LEU A 207 -10.29 20.71 -1.30
C LEU A 207 -9.80 21.14 -2.69
N SER A 208 -10.42 22.17 -3.29
CA SER A 208 -10.04 22.69 -4.61
C SER A 208 -8.62 23.28 -4.61
N GLU A 209 -8.27 24.08 -3.61
CA GLU A 209 -6.94 24.70 -3.49
C GLU A 209 -5.85 23.63 -3.34
N VAL A 210 -6.09 22.60 -2.52
CA VAL A 210 -5.14 21.50 -2.34
C VAL A 210 -5.01 20.69 -3.62
N GLN A 211 -6.11 20.44 -4.36
CA GLN A 211 -6.06 19.78 -5.65
C GLN A 211 -5.16 20.54 -6.63
N GLU A 212 -5.38 21.84 -6.81
CA GLU A 212 -4.59 22.67 -7.72
C GLU A 212 -3.10 22.64 -7.37
N ARG A 213 -2.75 22.83 -6.10
CA ARG A 213 -1.36 22.85 -5.64
C ARG A 213 -0.65 21.53 -5.87
N VAL A 214 -1.29 20.40 -5.56
CA VAL A 214 -0.71 19.07 -5.72
C VAL A 214 -0.59 18.70 -7.20
N LEU A 215 -1.62 18.95 -8.01
CA LEU A 215 -1.61 18.65 -9.43
C LEU A 215 -0.55 19.47 -10.17
N ALA A 216 -0.38 20.75 -9.83
CA ALA A 216 0.66 21.60 -10.40
C ALA A 216 2.07 21.09 -10.10
N GLU A 217 2.32 20.60 -8.88
CA GLU A 217 3.63 20.01 -8.54
C GLU A 217 3.86 18.68 -9.26
N LEU A 218 2.84 17.83 -9.36
CA LEU A 218 2.92 16.59 -10.12
C LEU A 218 3.22 16.82 -11.60
N GLN A 219 2.59 17.82 -12.23
CA GLN A 219 2.86 18.19 -13.62
C GLN A 219 4.33 18.61 -13.81
N ARG A 220 4.86 19.46 -12.92
CA ARG A 220 6.29 19.84 -12.94
C ARG A 220 7.22 18.66 -12.73
N HIS A 221 6.84 17.72 -11.86
CA HIS A 221 7.63 16.53 -11.59
C HIS A 221 7.68 15.61 -12.81
N LEU A 222 6.54 15.40 -13.47
CA LEU A 222 6.45 14.58 -14.70
C LEU A 222 7.22 15.22 -15.86
N SER A 223 7.14 16.54 -16.06
CA SER A 223 7.87 17.21 -17.14
C SER A 223 9.40 17.21 -16.99
N ARG A 224 9.92 16.87 -15.81
CA ARG A 224 11.36 16.73 -15.55
C ARG A 224 11.86 15.29 -15.69
N THR A 225 10.93 14.33 -15.65
CA THR A 225 11.23 12.89 -15.60
C THR A 225 10.98 12.20 -16.95
N LEU A 226 10.21 12.83 -17.84
CA LEU A 226 9.92 12.42 -19.21
C LEU A 226 10.66 13.31 -20.21
#